data_AF-A0A1I0A1S1-F1
#
_entry.id   AF-A0A1I0A1S1-F1
#
_cell.length_a   1.000
_cell.length_b   1.000
_cell.length_c   1.000
_cell.angle_alpha   90.00
_cell.angle_beta   90.00
_cell.angle_gamma   90.00
#
_symmetry.space_group_name_H-M   'P 1'
#
loop_
_entity.id
_entity.type
_entity.pdbx_description
1 polymer ?
#
loop_
_entity_poly.entity_id
_entity_poly.type
_entity_poly.pdbx_seq_one_letter_code
_entity_poly.pdbx_strand_id
1 'polypeptide(L)'
;MPEYSHIQTYVKCNQNNFSEVISNFSQALSDMNIDNAYFLTELVWELSDNGFMYVGGGADSKEYTINNQLLHIRPYVMGWTPDVIEELSESWLVIDLLLWTEEIELDYQMGQLKEPYKLIIWNLLEGLFNRFNETGVYFTNEVTDGRPWESLIMNNENELWSFDAAIIPIFLFEKYKDIDGEEFFYEYVGDKLYIARKLVWNICPW
;
A
#
# COMPACT_ATOMS: atom_id res chain seq x y z
N MET A 1 -14.52 13.19 -8.59
CA MET A 1 -13.21 12.52 -8.39
C MET A 1 -13.56 11.10 -8.03
N PRO A 2 -12.98 10.08 -8.71
CA PRO A 2 -13.22 8.69 -8.34
C PRO A 2 -12.72 8.46 -6.90
N GLU A 3 -13.40 7.58 -6.18
CA GLU A 3 -12.92 7.02 -4.91
C GLU A 3 -11.82 6.00 -5.22
N TYR A 4 -10.81 5.94 -4.36
CA TYR A 4 -9.66 5.07 -4.54
C TYR A 4 -9.59 3.98 -3.49
N SER A 5 -9.19 2.79 -3.94
CA SER A 5 -8.64 1.76 -3.08
C SER A 5 -7.12 1.81 -3.20
N HIS A 6 -6.44 1.49 -2.12
CA HIS A 6 -5.02 1.74 -1.95
C HIS A 6 -4.29 0.43 -1.75
N ILE A 7 -3.18 0.23 -2.46
CA ILE A 7 -2.18 -0.79 -2.15
C ILE A 7 -0.93 -0.04 -1.73
N GLN A 8 -0.71 0.04 -0.43
CA GLN A 8 0.22 1.00 0.16
C GLN A 8 1.21 0.36 1.14
N THR A 9 2.40 0.95 1.18
CA THR A 9 3.44 0.60 2.15
C THR A 9 4.23 1.84 2.51
N TYR A 10 5.01 1.74 3.58
CA TYR A 10 5.66 2.88 4.22
C TYR A 10 7.12 2.56 4.45
N VAL A 11 8.00 3.46 4.02
CA VAL A 11 9.44 3.29 4.18
C VAL A 11 10.09 4.53 4.76
N LYS A 12 11.07 4.33 5.63
CA LYS A 12 11.84 5.41 6.21
C LYS A 12 12.66 6.08 5.12
N CYS A 13 12.57 7.40 5.06
CA CYS A 13 13.20 8.14 3.98
C CYS A 13 13.84 9.43 4.47
N ASN A 14 14.99 9.76 3.89
CA ASN A 14 15.68 11.03 4.03
C ASN A 14 16.39 11.37 2.72
N GLN A 15 16.99 12.55 2.65
CA GLN A 15 17.71 13.01 1.47
C GLN A 15 18.76 12.03 0.92
N ASN A 16 19.37 11.19 1.77
CA ASN A 16 20.43 10.27 1.37
C ASN A 16 19.91 9.00 0.69
N ASN A 17 18.76 8.48 1.11
CA ASN A 17 18.19 7.22 0.58
C ASN A 17 17.01 7.44 -0.38
N PHE A 18 16.52 8.68 -0.51
CA PHE A 18 15.36 9.01 -1.32
C PHE A 18 15.45 8.51 -2.77
N SER A 19 16.56 8.77 -3.45
CA SER A 19 16.74 8.32 -4.84
C SER A 19 16.71 6.80 -4.99
N GLU A 20 17.21 6.07 -3.99
CA GLU A 20 17.17 4.61 -3.94
C GLU A 20 15.74 4.10 -3.75
N VAL A 21 14.97 4.72 -2.84
CA VAL A 21 13.55 4.37 -2.63
C VAL A 21 12.73 4.58 -3.90
N ILE A 22 12.88 5.72 -4.57
CA ILE A 22 12.17 5.98 -5.84
C ILE A 22 12.60 5.01 -6.94
N SER A 23 13.91 4.69 -7.03
CA SER A 23 14.40 3.69 -7.99
C SER A 23 13.82 2.31 -7.72
N ASN A 24 13.73 1.91 -6.45
CA ASN A 24 13.10 0.64 -6.06
C ASN A 24 11.61 0.63 -6.41
N PHE A 25 10.90 1.74 -6.22
CA PHE A 25 9.49 1.82 -6.59
C PHE A 25 9.31 1.75 -8.11
N SER A 26 10.11 2.48 -8.87
CA SER A 26 10.13 2.40 -10.33
C SER A 26 10.36 0.97 -10.83
N GLN A 27 11.26 0.22 -10.18
CA GLN A 27 11.48 -1.18 -10.53
C GLN A 27 10.30 -2.07 -10.11
N ALA A 28 9.66 -1.83 -8.96
CA ALA A 28 8.44 -2.53 -8.56
C ALA A 28 7.35 -2.38 -9.64
N LEU A 29 7.12 -1.15 -10.10
CA LEU A 29 6.18 -0.84 -11.17
C LEU A 29 6.53 -1.60 -12.46
N SER A 30 7.82 -1.61 -12.85
CA SER A 30 8.29 -2.36 -14.01
C SER A 30 8.01 -3.86 -13.90
N ASP A 31 8.27 -4.44 -12.73
CA ASP A 31 8.07 -5.87 -12.47
C ASP A 31 6.56 -6.24 -12.54
N MET A 32 5.68 -5.28 -12.24
CA MET A 32 4.21 -5.39 -12.34
C MET A 32 3.65 -4.99 -13.72
N ASN A 33 4.50 -4.66 -14.71
CA ASN A 33 4.12 -4.12 -16.02
C ASN A 33 3.32 -2.79 -15.95
N ILE A 34 3.60 -1.96 -14.95
CA ILE A 34 3.04 -0.62 -14.78
C ILE A 34 4.07 0.41 -15.27
N ASP A 35 3.60 1.42 -16.00
CA ASP A 35 4.45 2.50 -16.51
C ASP A 35 5.11 3.26 -15.35
N ASN A 36 6.43 3.37 -15.40
CA ASN A 36 7.26 3.95 -14.36
C ASN A 36 8.00 5.21 -14.83
N ALA A 37 7.75 5.69 -16.06
CA ALA A 37 8.52 6.78 -16.66
C ALA A 37 8.60 8.03 -15.78
N TYR A 38 7.51 8.34 -15.07
CA TYR A 38 7.42 9.46 -14.14
C TYR A 38 8.42 9.38 -12.99
N PHE A 39 8.73 8.18 -12.50
CA PHE A 39 9.64 7.95 -11.36
C PHE A 39 11.12 7.83 -11.79
N LEU A 40 11.42 7.82 -13.09
CA LEU A 40 12.78 7.62 -13.60
C LEU A 40 13.60 8.89 -13.76
N THR A 41 12.97 10.08 -13.82
CA THR A 41 13.66 11.23 -14.44
C THR A 41 13.67 12.53 -13.63
N GLU A 42 12.77 12.77 -12.67
CA GLU A 42 12.58 14.14 -12.16
C GLU A 42 12.28 14.29 -10.67
N LEU A 43 12.24 13.19 -9.90
CA LEU A 43 11.90 13.28 -8.48
C LEU A 43 13.13 13.61 -7.65
N VAL A 44 13.04 14.70 -6.89
CA VAL A 44 14.07 15.18 -5.96
C VAL A 44 13.48 15.31 -4.56
N TRP A 45 14.34 15.20 -3.54
CA TRP A 45 13.96 15.46 -2.16
C TRP A 45 13.70 16.97 -1.98
N GLU A 46 12.43 17.36 -1.92
CA GLU A 46 12.00 18.75 -1.71
C GLU A 46 10.90 18.81 -0.64
N LEU A 47 11.15 19.59 0.42
CA LEU A 47 10.17 19.87 1.47
C LEU A 47 9.52 21.22 1.19
N SER A 48 8.19 21.29 1.27
CA SER A 48 7.50 22.57 1.30
C SER A 48 7.69 23.28 2.64
N ASP A 49 7.37 24.58 2.70
CA ASP A 49 7.59 25.42 3.89
C ASP A 49 6.90 24.92 5.17
N ASN A 50 5.84 24.12 5.02
CA ASN A 50 5.13 23.45 6.12
C ASN A 50 5.70 22.06 6.47
N GLY A 51 6.88 21.71 5.95
CA GLY A 51 7.54 20.43 6.18
C GLY A 51 6.99 19.26 5.36
N PHE A 52 5.91 19.47 4.59
CA PHE A 52 5.29 18.41 3.78
C PHE A 52 6.16 18.04 2.58
N MET A 53 6.22 16.77 2.22
CA MET A 53 7.01 16.30 1.09
C MET A 53 6.10 15.73 0.01
N TYR A 54 5.73 16.54 -0.99
CA TYR A 54 4.99 16.05 -2.14
C TYR A 54 5.95 15.67 -3.26
N VAL A 55 6.05 14.38 -3.54
CA VAL A 55 7.09 13.87 -4.43
C VAL A 55 6.52 13.31 -5.72
N GLY A 56 5.51 12.44 -5.64
CA GLY A 56 5.18 11.54 -6.74
C GLY A 56 3.72 11.54 -7.17
N GLY A 57 2.93 12.52 -6.76
CA GLY A 57 1.49 12.51 -7.05
C GLY A 57 1.09 13.16 -8.37
N GLY A 58 2.03 13.62 -9.20
CA GLY A 58 1.70 14.24 -10.49
C GLY A 58 1.28 13.25 -11.58
N ALA A 59 1.50 11.95 -11.38
CA ALA A 59 1.06 10.93 -12.34
C ALA A 59 -0.46 10.85 -12.39
N ASP A 60 -1.06 10.90 -13.58
CA ASP A 60 -2.48 10.61 -13.78
C ASP A 60 -2.74 9.10 -13.66
N SER A 61 -3.97 8.72 -13.29
CA SER A 61 -4.44 7.35 -13.46
C SER A 61 -4.33 6.95 -14.94
N LYS A 62 -3.75 5.78 -15.19
CA LYS A 62 -3.65 5.19 -16.53
C LYS A 62 -4.33 3.84 -16.56
N GLU A 63 -4.82 3.48 -17.73
CA GLU A 63 -5.38 2.17 -18.00
C GLU A 63 -4.27 1.14 -18.20
N TYR A 64 -4.38 0.02 -17.49
CA TYR A 64 -3.51 -1.14 -17.64
C TYR A 64 -4.35 -2.37 -17.94
N THR A 65 -3.87 -3.23 -18.84
CA THR A 65 -4.43 -4.56 -19.05
C THR A 65 -3.57 -5.58 -18.29
N ILE A 66 -4.09 -6.07 -17.16
CA ILE A 66 -3.42 -7.07 -16.32
C ILE A 66 -4.31 -8.31 -16.26
N ASN A 67 -3.78 -9.48 -16.62
CA ASN A 67 -4.55 -10.73 -16.67
C ASN A 67 -5.87 -10.63 -17.48
N ASN A 68 -5.82 -9.92 -18.62
CA ASN A 68 -6.97 -9.62 -19.49
C ASN A 68 -8.11 -8.81 -18.83
N GLN A 69 -7.85 -8.17 -17.68
CA GLN A 69 -8.74 -7.19 -17.07
C GLN A 69 -8.18 -5.79 -17.29
N LEU A 70 -9.07 -4.84 -17.58
CA LEU A 70 -8.72 -3.42 -17.64
C LEU A 70 -8.83 -2.84 -16.23
N LEU A 71 -7.84 -2.06 -15.81
CA LEU A 71 -7.82 -1.42 -14.50
C LEU A 71 -7.13 -0.06 -14.60
N HIS A 72 -7.71 0.94 -13.94
CA HIS A 72 -7.08 2.23 -13.73
C HIS A 72 -6.18 2.18 -12.49
N ILE A 73 -4.88 2.39 -12.71
CA ILE A 73 -3.90 2.46 -11.63
C ILE A 73 -3.20 3.81 -11.69
N ARG A 74 -3.01 4.43 -10.53
CA ARG A 74 -2.16 5.60 -10.37
C ARG A 74 -1.10 5.30 -9.31
N PRO A 75 0.15 5.07 -9.73
CA PRO A 75 1.26 5.06 -8.80
C PRO A 75 1.40 6.42 -8.13
N TYR A 76 1.65 6.43 -6.82
CA TYR A 76 1.63 7.63 -6.00
C TYR A 76 2.69 7.55 -4.91
N VAL A 77 3.36 8.67 -4.65
CA VAL A 77 4.34 8.80 -3.57
C VAL A 77 4.15 10.12 -2.85
N MET A 78 4.08 10.05 -1.53
CA MET A 78 3.98 11.21 -0.63
C MET A 78 4.89 10.98 0.58
N GLY A 79 5.43 12.04 1.16
CA GLY A 79 6.22 11.95 2.38
C GLY A 79 5.61 12.67 3.57
N TRP A 80 5.71 12.00 4.71
CA TRP A 80 5.41 12.51 6.03
C TRP A 80 6.70 12.84 6.76
N THR A 81 6.76 14.00 7.40
CA THR A 81 7.92 14.43 8.18
C THR A 81 7.51 14.71 9.62
N PRO A 82 8.46 14.71 10.57
CA PRO A 82 8.21 15.13 11.95
C PRO A 82 7.64 16.56 12.07
N ASP A 83 7.88 17.41 11.07
CA ASP A 83 7.33 18.78 11.04
C ASP A 83 5.82 18.80 10.72
N VAL A 84 5.30 17.73 10.10
CA VAL A 84 3.87 17.56 9.77
C VAL A 84 3.16 16.68 10.79
N ILE A 85 3.82 15.62 11.26
CA ILE A 85 3.31 14.66 12.24
C ILE A 85 4.33 14.56 13.38
N GLU A 86 4.06 15.25 14.50
CA GLU A 86 5.02 15.42 15.61
C GLU A 86 5.42 14.09 16.27
N GLU A 87 4.58 13.06 16.17
CA GLU A 87 4.85 11.72 16.71
C GLU A 87 5.95 10.97 15.96
N LEU A 88 6.32 11.41 14.75
CA LEU A 88 7.34 10.77 13.94
C LEU A 88 8.74 11.14 14.43
N SER A 89 9.59 10.13 14.65
CA SER A 89 11.02 10.35 14.95
C SER A 89 11.87 10.60 13.70
N GLU A 90 11.35 10.28 12.52
CA GLU A 90 12.02 10.38 11.23
C GLU A 90 10.99 10.54 10.10
N SER A 91 11.43 10.93 8.91
CA SER A 91 10.52 11.07 7.77
C SER A 91 10.23 9.72 7.11
N TRP A 92 9.03 9.59 6.56
CA TRP A 92 8.53 8.40 5.91
C TRP A 92 8.01 8.74 4.51
N LEU A 93 8.17 7.82 3.57
CA LEU A 93 7.50 7.84 2.29
C LEU A 93 6.37 6.81 2.29
N VAL A 94 5.18 7.25 1.90
CA VAL A 94 4.10 6.41 1.44
C VAL A 94 4.38 6.04 -0.01
N ILE A 95 4.42 4.75 -0.29
CA ILE A 95 4.47 4.19 -1.64
C ILE A 95 3.11 3.54 -1.88
N ASP A 96 2.37 4.04 -2.87
CA ASP A 96 0.97 3.68 -3.05
C ASP A 96 0.65 3.40 -4.53
N LEU A 97 -0.27 2.45 -4.75
CA LEU A 97 -0.96 2.24 -6.00
C LEU A 97 -2.43 2.53 -5.75
N LEU A 98 -2.94 3.60 -6.35
CA LEU A 98 -4.34 3.99 -6.25
C LEU A 98 -5.13 3.31 -7.37
N LEU A 99 -6.11 2.49 -7.02
CA LEU A 99 -7.03 1.80 -7.93
C LEU A 99 -8.39 2.47 -7.87
N TRP A 100 -9.10 2.56 -9.00
CA TRP A 100 -10.50 3.03 -8.97
C TRP A 100 -11.38 1.99 -8.27
N THR A 101 -11.97 2.37 -7.13
CA THR A 101 -12.78 1.47 -6.29
C THR A 101 -13.94 0.86 -7.06
N GLU A 102 -14.63 1.66 -7.88
CA GLU A 102 -15.78 1.21 -8.68
C GLU A 102 -15.46 0.10 -9.68
N GLU A 103 -14.21 -0.01 -10.12
CA GLU A 103 -13.78 -1.04 -11.06
C GLU A 103 -13.62 -2.39 -10.39
N ILE A 104 -13.14 -2.40 -9.14
CA ILE A 104 -12.78 -3.61 -8.42
C ILE A 104 -13.86 -4.09 -7.44
N GLU A 105 -14.74 -3.21 -6.97
CA GLU A 105 -15.77 -3.55 -6.00
C GLU A 105 -17.09 -4.02 -6.62
N LEU A 106 -17.60 -5.14 -6.12
CA LEU A 106 -18.90 -5.71 -6.44
C LEU A 106 -20.03 -5.06 -5.63
N ASP A 107 -19.79 -4.79 -4.35
CA ASP A 107 -20.76 -4.20 -3.42
C ASP A 107 -20.09 -3.15 -2.55
N TYR A 108 -20.42 -1.90 -2.81
CA TYR A 108 -19.91 -0.73 -2.08
C TYR A 108 -20.26 -0.74 -0.58
N GLN A 109 -21.36 -1.37 -0.17
CA GLN A 109 -21.74 -1.41 1.25
C GLN A 109 -20.86 -2.37 2.05
N MET A 110 -20.37 -3.43 1.40
CA MET A 110 -19.57 -4.47 2.04
C MET A 110 -18.09 -4.41 1.66
N GLY A 111 -17.71 -3.57 0.69
CA GLY A 111 -16.36 -3.51 0.11
C GLY A 111 -15.96 -4.79 -0.63
N GLN A 112 -16.93 -5.61 -1.06
CA GLN A 112 -16.62 -6.93 -1.63
C GLN A 112 -15.94 -6.82 -2.98
N LEU A 113 -14.86 -7.56 -3.20
CA LEU A 113 -14.12 -7.54 -4.46
C LEU A 113 -14.78 -8.41 -5.54
N LYS A 114 -14.81 -7.91 -6.78
CA LYS A 114 -15.13 -8.69 -7.98
C LYS A 114 -14.05 -9.77 -8.19
N GLU A 115 -14.48 -11.01 -8.41
CA GLU A 115 -13.58 -12.16 -8.58
C GLU A 115 -12.40 -11.94 -9.55
N PRO A 116 -12.56 -11.32 -10.74
CA PRO A 116 -11.45 -11.15 -11.68
C PRO A 116 -10.28 -10.31 -11.15
N TYR A 117 -10.50 -9.46 -10.15
CA TYR A 117 -9.50 -8.52 -9.64
C TYR A 117 -8.80 -9.01 -8.37
N LYS A 118 -9.33 -10.00 -7.66
CA LYS A 118 -8.75 -10.50 -6.40
C LYS A 118 -7.29 -10.94 -6.57
N LEU A 119 -7.02 -11.80 -7.56
CA LEU A 119 -5.67 -12.25 -7.85
C LEU A 119 -4.76 -11.11 -8.34
N ILE A 120 -5.30 -10.13 -9.06
CA ILE A 120 -4.53 -8.96 -9.52
C ILE A 120 -4.08 -8.14 -8.32
N ILE A 121 -5.01 -7.80 -7.42
CA ILE A 121 -4.73 -7.03 -6.19
C ILE A 121 -3.71 -7.78 -5.31
N TRP A 122 -3.87 -9.09 -5.14
CA TRP A 122 -2.91 -9.89 -4.38
C TRP A 122 -1.51 -9.87 -4.99
N ASN A 123 -1.39 -10.04 -6.30
CA ASN A 123 -0.10 -9.98 -7.00
C ASN A 123 0.55 -8.59 -6.89
N LEU A 124 -0.24 -7.51 -6.88
CA LEU A 124 0.27 -6.15 -6.67
C LEU A 124 0.80 -5.96 -5.24
N LEU A 125 0.11 -6.51 -4.23
CA LEU A 125 0.61 -6.53 -2.84
C LEU A 125 1.97 -7.25 -2.77
N GLU A 126 2.08 -8.44 -3.37
CA GLU A 126 3.34 -9.19 -3.41
C GLU A 126 4.43 -8.43 -4.17
N GLY A 127 4.07 -7.77 -5.28
CA GLY A 127 4.97 -6.97 -6.10
C GLY A 127 5.62 -5.83 -5.31
N LEU A 128 4.84 -5.10 -4.51
CA LEU A 128 5.39 -4.09 -3.59
C LEU A 128 6.20 -4.72 -2.46
N PHE A 129 5.69 -5.79 -1.83
CA PHE A 129 6.33 -6.41 -0.67
C PHE A 129 7.74 -6.93 -0.98
N ASN A 130 7.96 -7.41 -2.20
CA ASN A 130 9.26 -7.90 -2.64
C ASN A 130 10.38 -6.84 -2.61
N ARG A 131 10.02 -5.55 -2.55
CA ARG A 131 10.96 -4.43 -2.50
C ARG A 131 10.83 -3.58 -1.24
N PHE A 132 9.67 -3.63 -0.59
CA PHE A 132 9.34 -2.81 0.57
C PHE A 132 8.75 -3.68 1.67
N ASN A 133 9.54 -3.91 2.72
CA ASN A 133 9.16 -4.76 3.84
C ASN A 133 9.57 -4.17 5.20
N GLU A 134 9.82 -2.86 5.28
CA GLU A 134 10.06 -2.15 6.54
C GLU A 134 8.79 -2.08 7.41
N THR A 135 7.63 -2.11 6.76
CA THR A 135 6.30 -2.27 7.37
C THR A 135 5.56 -3.41 6.67
N GLY A 136 4.25 -3.51 6.85
CA GLY A 136 3.42 -4.27 5.92
C GLY A 136 3.21 -3.56 4.59
N VAL A 137 2.71 -4.30 3.60
CA VAL A 137 1.98 -3.75 2.45
C VAL A 137 0.50 -4.03 2.69
N TYR A 138 -0.32 -2.99 2.63
CA TYR A 138 -1.73 -3.02 3.02
C TYR A 138 -2.61 -2.70 1.83
N PHE A 139 -3.70 -3.45 1.66
CA PHE A 139 -4.82 -3.09 0.81
C PHE A 139 -5.92 -2.47 1.67
N THR A 140 -6.33 -1.24 1.36
CA THR A 140 -7.34 -0.47 2.11
C THR A 140 -8.27 0.29 1.16
N ASN A 141 -9.37 0.81 1.69
CA ASN A 141 -10.19 1.81 1.01
C ASN A 141 -9.78 3.25 1.42
N GLU A 142 -10.45 4.26 0.86
CA GLU A 142 -10.21 5.69 1.15
C GLU A 142 -10.56 6.09 2.59
N VAL A 143 -11.32 5.28 3.34
CA VAL A 143 -11.67 5.59 4.73
C VAL A 143 -10.57 5.12 5.68
N THR A 144 -9.91 4.01 5.37
CA THR A 144 -8.95 3.34 6.25
C THR A 144 -7.49 3.45 5.80
N ASP A 145 -7.22 4.26 4.77
CA ASP A 145 -5.86 4.46 4.29
C ASP A 145 -4.94 5.06 5.38
N GLY A 146 -3.69 4.62 5.41
CA GLY A 146 -2.68 5.03 6.40
C GLY A 146 -2.88 4.53 7.83
N ARG A 147 -4.11 4.23 8.26
CA ARG A 147 -4.41 3.87 9.65
C ARG A 147 -3.64 2.65 10.19
N PRO A 148 -3.42 1.56 9.42
CA PRO A 148 -2.61 0.44 9.88
C PRO A 148 -1.17 0.84 10.20
N TRP A 149 -0.58 1.70 9.36
CA TRP A 149 0.79 2.19 9.56
C TRP A 149 0.86 3.19 10.72
N GLU A 150 -0.06 4.14 10.80
CA GLU A 150 -0.12 5.09 11.92
C GLU A 150 -0.22 4.36 13.26
N SER A 151 -1.10 3.35 13.35
CA SER A 151 -1.24 2.46 14.51
C SER A 151 0.05 1.75 14.87
N LEU A 152 0.76 1.23 13.85
CA LEU A 152 2.03 0.54 14.02
C LEU A 152 3.11 1.48 14.59
N ILE A 153 3.25 2.69 14.05
CA ILE A 153 4.28 3.65 14.45
C ILE A 153 3.97 4.30 15.81
N MET A 154 2.70 4.64 16.06
CA MET A 154 2.26 5.25 17.31
C MET A 154 2.09 4.22 18.44
N ASN A 155 2.31 2.93 18.16
CA ASN A 155 2.08 1.84 19.10
C ASN A 155 0.66 1.86 19.69
N ASN A 156 -0.32 2.22 18.86
CA ASN A 156 -1.74 2.26 19.16
C ASN A 156 -2.42 1.10 18.41
N GLU A 157 -2.89 0.08 19.13
CA GLU A 157 -3.40 -1.14 18.50
C GLU A 157 -4.80 -0.99 17.89
N ASN A 158 -5.48 0.15 18.10
CA ASN A 158 -6.89 0.32 17.74
C ASN A 158 -7.18 0.20 16.24
N GLU A 159 -6.31 0.71 15.37
CA GLU A 159 -6.53 0.69 13.91
C GLU A 159 -5.49 -0.19 13.19
N LEU A 160 -4.77 -1.03 13.93
CA LEU A 160 -3.76 -1.93 13.37
C LEU A 160 -4.35 -2.88 12.31
N TRP A 161 -5.61 -3.27 12.51
CA TRP A 161 -6.38 -4.18 11.66
C TRP A 161 -7.25 -3.47 10.62
N SER A 162 -7.13 -2.15 10.47
CA SER A 162 -7.93 -1.33 9.55
C SER A 162 -7.47 -1.47 8.09
N PHE A 163 -7.46 -2.70 7.60
CA PHE A 163 -7.16 -3.07 6.22
C PHE A 163 -8.04 -4.23 5.75
N ASP A 164 -8.08 -4.42 4.44
CA ASP A 164 -8.82 -5.48 3.76
C ASP A 164 -7.91 -6.65 3.37
N ALA A 165 -6.64 -6.39 3.10
CA ALA A 165 -5.59 -7.40 3.08
C ALA A 165 -4.24 -6.80 3.49
N ALA A 166 -3.33 -7.66 3.91
CA ALA A 166 -1.97 -7.26 4.19
C ALA A 166 -0.97 -8.40 3.98
N ILE A 167 0.26 -8.02 3.62
CA ILE A 167 1.44 -8.87 3.69
C ILE A 167 2.37 -8.26 4.73
N ILE A 168 2.59 -8.98 5.82
CA ILE A 168 3.33 -8.52 7.00
C ILE A 168 4.69 -9.24 7.08
N PRO A 169 5.81 -8.53 7.32
CA PRO A 169 7.12 -9.14 7.48
C PRO A 169 7.29 -9.81 8.86
N ILE A 170 8.16 -10.83 8.92
CA ILE A 170 8.38 -11.66 10.11
C ILE A 170 8.68 -10.89 11.41
N PHE A 171 9.42 -9.78 11.33
CA PHE A 171 9.77 -9.00 12.53
C PHE A 171 8.57 -8.27 13.15
N LEU A 172 7.43 -8.22 12.44
CA LEU A 172 6.17 -7.65 12.96
C LEU A 172 5.18 -8.72 13.44
N PHE A 173 5.46 -10.02 13.36
CA PHE A 173 4.48 -11.06 13.71
C PHE A 173 3.93 -10.92 15.13
N GLU A 174 4.75 -10.51 16.11
CA GLU A 174 4.28 -10.30 17.48
C GLU A 174 3.23 -9.19 17.60
N LYS A 175 3.24 -8.19 16.70
CA LYS A 175 2.20 -7.15 16.62
C LYS A 175 0.88 -7.71 16.09
N TYR A 176 0.95 -8.75 15.28
CA TYR A 176 -0.19 -9.37 14.60
C TYR A 176 -0.47 -10.79 15.12
N LYS A 177 -0.13 -11.10 16.38
CA LYS A 177 -0.29 -12.47 16.91
C LYS A 177 -1.74 -12.83 17.25
N ASP A 178 -2.57 -11.83 17.56
CA ASP A 178 -3.95 -12.00 18.04
C ASP A 178 -4.97 -11.85 16.89
N ILE A 179 -4.69 -12.47 15.73
CA ILE A 179 -5.58 -12.43 14.54
C ILE A 179 -6.90 -13.11 14.88
N ASP A 180 -8.02 -12.41 14.63
CA ASP A 180 -9.33 -13.04 14.67
C ASP A 180 -9.54 -13.91 13.43
N GLY A 181 -9.44 -15.23 13.62
CA GLY A 181 -9.64 -16.22 12.57
C GLY A 181 -11.09 -16.33 12.07
N GLU A 182 -12.08 -15.71 12.72
CA GLU A 182 -13.44 -15.58 12.18
C GLU A 182 -13.51 -14.43 11.17
N GLU A 183 -12.80 -13.33 11.42
CA GLU A 183 -12.78 -12.12 10.59
C GLU A 183 -11.81 -12.22 9.40
N PHE A 184 -10.68 -12.91 9.58
CA PHE A 184 -9.59 -12.97 8.61
C PHE A 184 -9.25 -14.39 8.15
N PHE A 185 -8.92 -14.52 6.87
CA PHE A 185 -8.01 -15.57 6.39
C PHE A 185 -6.58 -15.16 6.75
N TYR A 186 -5.76 -16.10 7.20
CA TYR A 186 -4.34 -15.84 7.42
C TYR A 186 -3.47 -17.09 7.21
N GLU A 187 -2.23 -16.88 6.77
CA GLU A 187 -1.23 -17.95 6.59
C GLU A 187 0.19 -17.42 6.79
N TYR A 188 1.04 -18.23 7.42
CA TYR A 188 2.47 -17.96 7.54
C TYR A 188 3.22 -18.62 6.36
N VAL A 189 3.81 -17.81 5.50
CA VAL A 189 4.52 -18.26 4.29
C VAL A 189 5.97 -17.77 4.35
N GLY A 190 6.87 -18.63 4.82
CA GLY A 190 8.29 -18.27 4.97
C GLY A 190 8.50 -17.15 5.98
N ASP A 191 8.96 -16.00 5.52
CA ASP A 191 9.18 -14.77 6.29
C ASP A 191 8.02 -13.76 6.19
N LYS A 192 6.87 -14.20 5.67
CA LYS A 192 5.68 -13.38 5.44
C LYS A 192 4.47 -13.95 6.21
N LEU A 193 3.63 -13.05 6.68
CA LEU A 193 2.29 -13.36 7.18
C LEU A 193 1.29 -12.73 6.23
N TYR A 194 0.49 -13.59 5.60
CA TYR A 194 -0.58 -13.21 4.69
C TYR A 194 -1.86 -13.07 5.49
N ILE A 195 -2.60 -11.96 5.28
CA ILE A 195 -3.85 -11.67 5.99
C ILE A 195 -4.84 -11.10 4.98
N ALA A 196 -6.09 -11.57 4.98
CA ALA A 196 -7.16 -11.07 4.13
C ALA A 196 -8.50 -11.11 4.86
N ARG A 197 -9.24 -10.00 4.84
CA ARG A 197 -10.55 -9.86 5.49
C ARG A 197 -11.59 -10.71 4.78
N LYS A 198 -12.20 -11.67 5.48
CA LYS A 198 -13.12 -12.62 4.84
C LYS A 198 -14.34 -11.94 4.22
N LEU A 199 -14.85 -10.88 4.85
CA LEU A 199 -16.01 -10.15 4.34
C LEU A 199 -15.78 -9.55 2.96
N VAL A 200 -14.56 -9.06 2.70
CA VAL A 200 -14.16 -8.39 1.46
C VAL A 200 -13.73 -9.41 0.39
N TRP A 201 -12.97 -10.42 0.81
CA TRP A 201 -12.37 -11.39 -0.11
C TRP A 201 -13.25 -12.60 -0.40
N ASN A 202 -14.14 -13.01 0.51
CA ASN A 202 -15.02 -14.19 0.46
C ASN A 202 -14.32 -15.57 0.28
N ILE A 203 -13.12 -15.61 -0.29
CA ILE A 203 -12.26 -16.76 -0.51
C ILE A 203 -10.82 -16.37 -0.15
N CYS A 204 -10.00 -17.37 0.18
CA CYS A 204 -8.57 -17.16 0.40
C CYS A 204 -7.88 -16.68 -0.89
N PRO A 205 -7.09 -15.58 -0.88
CA PRO A 205 -6.56 -15.01 -2.11
C PRO A 205 -5.26 -15.59 -2.64
N TRP A 206 -4.53 -16.34 -1.82
CA TRP A 206 -3.32 -17.08 -2.19
C TRP A 206 -3.59 -18.57 -2.36
#